data_AF-A0A6N7HMR1-F1
#
_entry.id   AF-A0A6N7HMR1-F1
#
_cell.length_a   1.000
_cell.length_b   1.000
_cell.length_c   1.000
_cell.angle_alpha   90.00
_cell.angle_beta   90.00
_cell.angle_gamma   90.00
#
_symmetry.space_group_name_H-M   'P 1'
#
loop_
_entity.id
_entity.type
_entity.pdbx_description
1 polymer ?
#
loop_
_entity_poly.entity_id
_entity_poly.type
_entity_poly.pdbx_seq_one_letter_code
_entity_poly.pdbx_strand_id
1 'polypeptide(L)'
;MSRAWVGGSREADRHQAERAFAIVTTVSLRCASGHGCLRRSLAIIVLCRLWGVRATWRVGFRSPPPHHAWVEAGGEPACETVDPRTIYAPMITV
;
A
#
# COMPACT_ATOMS: atom_id res chain seq x y z
N MET A 1 -18.49 -10.89 0.07
CA MET A 1 -19.31 -9.66 0.21
C MET A 1 -18.69 -8.81 1.31
N SER A 2 -17.86 -7.82 0.96
CA SER A 2 -17.17 -6.97 1.94
C SER A 2 -17.67 -5.54 1.77
N ARG A 3 -18.27 -4.99 2.84
CA ARG A 3 -18.93 -3.69 2.87
C ARG A 3 -17.92 -2.58 2.55
N ALA A 4 -18.14 -1.91 1.43
CA ALA A 4 -17.53 -0.62 1.12
C ALA A 4 -17.89 0.38 2.23
N TRP A 5 -16.89 0.94 2.89
CA TRP A 5 -17.09 2.09 3.76
C TRP A 5 -17.41 3.30 2.89
N VAL A 6 -18.66 3.74 2.93
CA VAL A 6 -19.16 4.96 2.29
C VAL A 6 -18.55 6.15 3.02
N GLY A 7 -17.50 6.72 2.44
CA GLY A 7 -16.84 7.92 2.93
C GLY A 7 -16.15 8.65 1.79
N GLY A 8 -16.93 9.34 0.97
CA GLY A 8 -16.64 10.55 0.17
C GLY A 8 -15.42 10.64 -0.76
N SER A 9 -14.43 9.76 -0.67
CA SER A 9 -13.14 9.87 -1.37
C SER A 9 -13.08 8.85 -2.50
N ARG A 10 -12.68 9.31 -3.68
CA ARG A 10 -12.57 8.48 -4.89
C ARG A 10 -11.48 7.42 -4.69
N GLU A 11 -11.63 6.27 -5.31
CA GLU A 11 -10.56 5.27 -5.33
C GLU A 11 -9.32 5.85 -6.04
N ALA A 12 -8.15 5.61 -5.46
CA ALA A 12 -6.89 5.98 -6.07
C ALA A 12 -6.64 5.12 -7.30
N ASP A 13 -6.22 5.74 -8.41
CA ASP A 13 -5.65 5.00 -9.53
C ASP A 13 -4.19 4.62 -9.26
N ARG A 14 -3.65 3.74 -10.12
CA ARG A 14 -2.27 3.26 -10.01
C ARG A 14 -1.25 4.40 -10.08
N HIS A 15 -1.47 5.40 -10.93
CA HIS A 15 -0.53 6.52 -11.08
C HIS A 15 -0.46 7.39 -9.84
N GLN A 16 -1.60 7.59 -9.16
CA GLN A 16 -1.64 8.28 -7.88
C GLN A 16 -0.84 7.50 -6.83
N ALA A 17 -1.06 6.19 -6.69
CA ALA A 17 -0.29 5.38 -5.74
C ALA A 17 1.22 5.37 -6.06
N GLU A 18 1.60 5.27 -7.33
CA GLU A 18 3.00 5.35 -7.78
C GLU A 18 3.64 6.71 -7.49
N ARG A 19 2.90 7.80 -7.70
CA ARG A 19 3.36 9.14 -7.36
C ARG A 19 3.57 9.29 -5.86
N ALA A 20 2.67 8.75 -5.03
CA ALA A 20 2.81 8.76 -3.58
C ALA A 20 4.05 7.97 -3.15
N PHE A 21 4.26 6.78 -3.73
CA PHE A 21 5.45 5.97 -3.49
C PHE A 21 6.73 6.73 -3.84
N ALA A 22 6.79 7.37 -5.01
CA ALA A 22 7.94 8.14 -5.45
C ALA A 22 8.24 9.26 -4.44
N ILE A 23 7.25 10.08 -4.08
CA ILE A 23 7.42 11.17 -3.11
C ILE A 23 7.94 10.64 -1.77
N VAL A 24 7.27 9.62 -1.21
CA VAL A 24 7.60 9.05 0.10
C VAL A 24 9.03 8.48 0.13
N THR A 25 9.46 7.79 -0.93
CA THR A 25 10.81 7.21 -0.99
C THR A 25 11.87 8.25 -1.27
N THR A 26 11.57 9.31 -2.03
CA THR A 26 12.48 10.45 -2.23
C THR A 26 12.75 11.21 -0.94
N VAL A 27 11.73 11.46 -0.10
CA VAL A 27 11.88 12.31 1.11
C VAL A 27 12.27 11.54 2.37
N SER A 28 12.33 10.20 2.32
CA SER A 28 12.61 9.36 3.50
C SER A 28 13.41 8.12 3.15
N LEU A 29 14.70 8.12 3.54
CA LEU A 29 15.59 6.95 3.40
C LEU A 29 15.04 5.69 4.10
N ARG A 30 14.32 5.87 5.22
CA ARG A 30 13.69 4.75 5.94
C ARG A 30 12.60 4.11 5.11
N CYS A 31 11.82 4.93 4.39
CA CYS A 31 10.81 4.44 3.47
C CYS A 31 11.42 3.87 2.18
N ALA A 32 12.55 4.40 1.71
CA ALA A 32 13.26 3.86 0.54
C ALA A 32 13.87 2.47 0.79
N SER A 33 14.21 2.15 2.04
CA SER A 33 14.86 0.88 2.39
C SER A 33 14.02 -0.37 2.09
N GLY A 34 14.69 -1.51 1.87
CA GLY A 34 14.04 -2.82 1.68
C GLY A 34 13.28 -3.32 2.92
N HIS A 35 13.68 -2.88 4.12
CA HIS A 35 13.02 -3.21 5.39
C HIS A 35 11.93 -2.18 5.76
N GLY A 36 11.68 -1.20 4.90
CA GLY A 36 10.77 -0.08 5.15
C GLY A 36 9.31 -0.33 4.76
N CYS A 37 8.94 -1.55 4.36
CA CYS A 37 7.63 -1.85 3.74
C CYS A 37 6.43 -1.35 4.55
N LEU A 38 6.41 -1.60 5.86
CA LEU A 38 5.35 -1.14 6.75
C LEU A 38 5.24 0.40 6.78
N ARG A 39 6.37 1.08 7.00
CA ARG A 39 6.40 2.54 7.09
C ARG A 39 6.03 3.19 5.75
N ARG A 40 6.57 2.65 4.66
CA ARG A 40 6.34 3.13 3.30
C ARG A 40 4.87 2.99 2.91
N SER A 41 4.28 1.81 3.07
CA SER A 41 2.88 1.56 2.71
C SER A 41 1.92 2.45 3.51
N LEU A 42 2.14 2.64 4.80
CA LEU A 42 1.34 3.57 5.61
C LEU A 42 1.51 5.05 5.18
N ALA A 43 2.73 5.48 4.89
CA ALA A 43 2.97 6.84 4.42
C ALA A 43 2.28 7.11 3.07
N ILE A 44 2.28 6.14 2.16
CA ILE A 44 1.52 6.20 0.90
C ILE A 44 0.02 6.35 1.18
N ILE A 45 -0.54 5.54 2.06
CA ILE A 45 -1.96 5.58 2.42
C ILE A 45 -2.35 6.95 3.00
N VAL A 46 -1.52 7.51 3.89
CA VAL A 46 -1.75 8.85 4.46
C VAL A 46 -1.69 9.91 3.36
N LEU A 47 -0.70 9.85 2.47
CA LEU A 47 -0.56 10.82 1.38
C LEU A 47 -1.72 10.73 0.37
N CYS A 48 -2.18 9.53 0.02
CA CYS A 48 -3.38 9.33 -0.79
C CYS A 48 -4.61 9.97 -0.12
N ARG A 49 -4.78 9.79 1.20
CA ARG A 49 -5.88 10.43 1.96
C ARG A 49 -5.79 11.96 1.92
N LEU A 50 -4.59 12.52 2.02
CA LEU A 50 -4.38 13.97 1.89
C LEU A 50 -4.70 14.49 0.47
N TRP A 51 -4.58 13.65 -0.55
CA TRP A 51 -5.03 13.96 -1.92
C TRP A 51 -6.52 13.73 -2.16
N GLY A 52 -7.28 13.31 -1.15
CA GLY A 52 -8.72 13.04 -1.27
C GLY A 52 -9.05 11.72 -1.98
N VAL A 53 -8.08 10.81 -2.11
CA VAL A 53 -8.28 9.48 -2.70
C VAL A 53 -8.02 8.35 -1.70
N ARG A 54 -8.65 7.20 -1.91
CA ARG A 54 -8.48 6.00 -1.08
C ARG A 54 -7.72 4.93 -1.85
N ALA A 55 -6.62 4.48 -1.29
CA ALA A 55 -5.99 3.22 -1.68
C ALA A 55 -6.23 2.19 -0.57
N THR A 56 -6.14 0.91 -0.90
CA THR A 56 -6.30 -0.19 0.06
C THR A 56 -4.95 -0.54 0.66
N TRP A 57 -4.87 -0.63 1.98
CA TRP A 57 -3.67 -1.11 2.64
C TRP A 57 -3.78 -2.60 2.93
N ARG A 58 -2.69 -3.35 2.72
CA ARG A 58 -2.62 -4.79 2.98
C ARG A 58 -1.39 -5.13 3.80
N VAL A 59 -1.54 -6.08 4.71
CA VAL A 59 -0.43 -6.77 5.38
C VAL A 59 -0.59 -8.25 5.16
N GLY A 60 0.47 -8.91 4.72
CA GLY A 60 0.50 -10.34 4.47
C GLY A 60 1.67 -11.02 5.17
N PHE A 61 1.51 -12.34 5.36
CA PHE A 61 2.44 -13.16 6.13
C PHE A 61 2.80 -14.43 5.37
N ARG A 62 4.05 -14.90 5.54
CA ARG A 62 4.55 -16.19 5.04
C ARG A 62 5.36 -16.86 6.14
N SER A 63 5.03 -18.09 6.52
CA SER A 63 5.74 -18.85 7.57
C SER A 63 7.21 -19.17 7.18
N PRO A 64 8.24 -19.08 8.07
CA PRO A 64 8.35 -18.36 9.36
C PRO A 64 9.54 -17.36 9.41
N PRO A 65 9.31 -16.04 9.66
CA PRO A 65 8.53 -15.33 8.66
C PRO A 65 9.08 -13.94 8.28
N PRO A 66 9.28 -13.67 6.98
CA PRO A 66 9.12 -12.32 6.46
C PRO A 66 7.63 -11.93 6.48
N HIS A 67 7.35 -10.71 6.92
CA HIS A 67 6.05 -10.05 6.76
C HIS A 67 6.21 -8.95 5.71
N HIS A 68 5.14 -8.67 4.98
CA HIS A 68 5.14 -7.60 3.98
C HIS A 68 3.88 -6.76 4.07
N ALA A 69 4.02 -5.47 3.82
CA ALA A 69 2.92 -4.53 3.80
C ALA A 69 2.99 -3.72 2.51
N TRP A 70 1.88 -3.67 1.77
CA TRP A 70 1.78 -3.04 0.46
C TRP A 70 0.49 -2.23 0.33
N VAL A 71 0.35 -1.54 -0.80
CA VAL A 71 -0.82 -0.74 -1.17
C VAL A 71 -1.42 -1.30 -2.46
N GLU A 72 -2.74 -1.35 -2.53
CA GLU A 72 -3.48 -1.67 -3.75
C GLU A 72 -4.27 -0.44 -4.22
N ALA A 73 -4.21 -0.14 -5.51
CA ALA A 73 -4.93 0.95 -6.17
C ALA A 73 -5.61 0.42 -7.43
N GLY A 74 -6.92 0.63 -7.57
CA GLY A 74 -7.70 -0.02 -8.63
C GLY A 74 -7.69 -1.54 -8.53
N GLY A 75 -7.56 -2.10 -7.31
CA GLY A 75 -7.45 -3.54 -7.06
C GLY A 75 -6.08 -4.18 -7.32
N GLU A 76 -5.09 -3.42 -7.78
CA GLU A 76 -3.76 -3.97 -8.12
C GLU A 76 -2.65 -3.46 -7.17
N PRO A 77 -1.67 -4.32 -6.81
CA PRO A 77 -0.51 -3.92 -6.04
C PRO A 77 0.28 -2.78 -6.71
N ALA A 78 0.57 -1.73 -5.97
CA ALA A 78 1.34 -0.59 -6.46
C ALA A 78 2.82 -0.69 -6.05
N CYS A 79 3.72 -0.44 -7.00
CA CYS A 79 5.18 -0.35 -6.79
C CYS A 79 5.84 -1.59 -6.16
N GLU A 80 5.30 -2.77 -6.45
CA GLU A 80 5.87 -4.05 -6.03
C GLU A 80 6.55 -4.72 -7.23
N THR A 81 7.79 -5.21 -7.06
CA THR A 81 8.54 -5.90 -8.13
C THR A 81 7.92 -7.24 -8.50
N VAL A 82 7.27 -7.89 -7.53
CA VAL A 82 6.54 -9.15 -7.68
C VAL A 82 5.20 -8.98 -7.01
N ASP A 83 4.12 -9.53 -7.58
CA ASP A 83 2.81 -9.49 -6.96
C ASP A 83 2.85 -10.12 -5.56
N PRO A 84 2.68 -9.33 -4.48
CA PRO A 84 2.82 -9.82 -3.11
C PRO A 84 1.74 -10.84 -2.74
N ARG A 85 0.60 -10.86 -3.44
CA ARG A 85 -0.50 -11.81 -3.21
C ARG A 85 -0.12 -13.25 -3.57
N THR A 86 0.93 -13.44 -4.38
CA THR A 86 1.46 -14.76 -4.74
C THR A 86 2.39 -15.35 -3.69
N ILE A 87 2.95 -14.50 -2.82
CA ILE A 87 3.96 -14.88 -1.82
C ILE A 87 3.39 -14.82 -0.39
N TYR A 88 2.50 -13.87 -0.14
CA TYR A 88 1.98 -13.56 1.19
C TYR A 88 0.45 -13.70 1.21
N ALA A 89 -0.06 -14.42 2.20
CA ALA A 89 -1.49 -14.46 2.47
C ALA A 89 -1.90 -13.16 3.19
N PRO A 90 -2.87 -12.38 2.69
CA PRO A 90 -3.34 -11.17 3.36
C PRO A 90 -4.00 -11.49 4.71
N MET A 91 -3.59 -10.79 5.77
CA MET A 91 -4.11 -10.95 7.13
C MET A 91 -4.87 -9.70 7.61
N ILE A 92 -4.37 -8.51 7.28
CA ILE A 92 -5.00 -7.22 7.64
C ILE A 92 -5.28 -6.43 6.37
N THR A 93 -6.45 -5.80 6.32
CA THR A 93 -6.89 -4.94 5.22
C THR A 93 -7.64 -3.74 5.78
N VAL A 94 -7.25 -2.52 5.39
CA VAL A 94 -7.85 -1.25 5.85
C VAL A 94 -7.92 -0.23 4.71
#